data_AF-A0A2C5YKI0-F1
#
_entry.id   AF-A0A2C5YKI0-F1
#
_cell.length_a   1.000
_cell.length_b   1.000
_cell.length_c   1.000
_cell.angle_alpha   90.00
_cell.angle_beta   90.00
_cell.angle_gamma   90.00
#
_symmetry.space_group_name_H-M   'P 1'
#
loop_
_entity.id
_entity.type
_entity.pdbx_description
1 polymer ?
#
loop_
_entity_poly.entity_id
_entity_poly.type
_entity_poly.pdbx_seq_one_letter_code
_entity_poly.pdbx_strand_id
1 'polypeptide(L)'
;MSIKNFHKISRQLVDHQRIPLEYEGRLDERLPVIFRDVRGRRPPAPAARRPAEHSAYSRLRKAHFNYQEVLCHLPHCFLAFVLAVSPRVCSGFNVLQFTRSHKQEYPAILNKDIKRTIEDSAKRQEVDDHPKFLQWMNLLFEVPCVGAQAALFRAADLVALHGFFWGPYLYCGDGFAKTGRGEK
;
A
#
# COMPACT_ATOMS: atom_id res chain seq x y z
N MET A 1 -10.03 12.32 7.03
CA MET A 1 -10.51 12.26 5.63
C MET A 1 -11.09 10.89 5.36
N SER A 2 -12.21 10.80 4.65
CA SER A 2 -12.98 9.57 4.43
C SER A 2 -12.86 9.10 2.98
N ILE A 3 -13.11 7.81 2.73
CA ILE A 3 -13.32 7.23 1.37
C ILE A 3 -14.28 8.08 0.53
N LYS A 4 -15.24 8.76 1.18
CA LYS A 4 -16.18 9.67 0.49
C LYS A 4 -15.48 10.73 -0.37
N ASN A 5 -14.26 11.13 -0.02
CA ASN A 5 -13.47 12.10 -0.79
C ASN A 5 -12.70 11.48 -1.96
N PHE A 6 -12.60 10.15 -2.04
CA PHE A 6 -11.84 9.44 -3.06
C PHE A 6 -12.31 9.83 -4.47
N HIS A 7 -13.60 9.66 -4.78
CA HIS A 7 -14.13 9.99 -6.12
C HIS A 7 -13.95 11.47 -6.47
N LYS A 8 -14.07 12.37 -5.47
CA LYS A 8 -13.81 13.80 -5.67
C LYS A 8 -12.36 14.05 -6.05
N ILE A 9 -11.41 13.46 -5.33
CA ILE A 9 -9.97 13.63 -5.60
C ILE A 9 -9.60 12.98 -6.93
N SER A 10 -10.10 11.77 -7.22
CA SER A 10 -9.90 11.12 -8.51
C SER A 10 -10.32 12.05 -9.64
N ARG A 11 -11.54 12.59 -9.58
CA ARG A 11 -12.04 13.54 -10.59
C ARG A 11 -11.18 14.79 -10.69
N GLN A 12 -10.77 15.40 -9.57
CA GLN A 12 -9.89 16.57 -9.58
C GLN A 12 -8.54 16.30 -10.24
N LEU A 13 -7.94 15.11 -10.02
CA LEU A 13 -6.70 14.72 -10.67
C LEU A 13 -6.87 14.58 -12.19
N VAL A 14 -7.99 14.02 -12.64
CA VAL A 14 -8.29 13.89 -14.08
C VAL A 14 -8.56 15.24 -14.72
N ASP A 15 -9.43 16.04 -14.11
CA ASP A 15 -9.92 17.30 -14.69
C ASP A 15 -8.82 18.36 -14.73
N HIS A 16 -8.01 18.45 -13.66
CA HIS A 16 -7.03 19.52 -13.52
C HIS A 16 -5.62 19.08 -13.95
N GLN A 17 -5.38 17.78 -14.14
CA GLN A 17 -4.08 17.22 -14.51
C GLN A 17 -2.91 17.69 -13.62
N ARG A 18 -3.22 17.98 -12.35
CA ARG A 18 -2.25 18.42 -11.32
C ARG A 18 -2.71 17.97 -9.94
N ILE A 19 -1.76 17.82 -9.02
CA ILE A 19 -2.07 17.64 -7.60
C ILE A 19 -2.35 19.02 -7.00
N PRO A 20 -3.55 19.28 -6.45
CA PRO A 20 -3.80 20.52 -5.71
C PRO A 20 -2.82 20.69 -4.54
N LEU A 21 -2.34 21.92 -4.31
CA LEU A 21 -1.39 22.26 -3.24
C LEU A 21 -1.85 21.77 -1.85
N GLU A 22 -3.16 21.79 -1.60
CA GLU A 22 -3.79 21.28 -0.36
C GLU A 22 -3.59 19.77 -0.11
N TYR A 23 -3.16 19.03 -1.13
CA TYR A 23 -2.92 17.60 -1.08
C TYR A 23 -1.42 17.25 -1.11
N GLU A 24 -0.53 18.18 -1.47
CA GLU A 24 0.92 17.92 -1.51
C GLU A 24 1.48 17.54 -0.14
N GLY A 25 1.12 18.28 0.92
CA GLY A 25 1.54 17.93 2.28
C GLY A 25 1.04 16.55 2.74
N ARG A 26 -0.07 16.06 2.15
CA ARG A 26 -0.56 14.69 2.44
C ARG A 26 0.23 13.64 1.70
N LEU A 27 0.73 13.96 0.51
CA LEU A 27 1.61 13.09 -0.24
C LEU A 27 2.92 12.95 0.52
N ASP A 28 3.52 14.06 0.95
CA ASP A 28 4.74 14.10 1.77
C ASP A 28 4.58 13.28 3.06
N GLU A 29 3.45 13.39 3.76
CA GLU A 29 3.17 12.61 4.98
C GLU A 29 3.07 11.09 4.70
N ARG A 30 2.53 10.70 3.55
CA ARG A 30 2.08 9.32 3.31
C ARG A 30 3.06 8.49 2.50
N LEU A 31 3.86 9.09 1.61
CA LEU A 31 4.90 8.37 0.86
C LEU A 31 5.85 7.56 1.77
N PRO A 32 6.37 8.10 2.89
CA PRO A 32 7.17 7.31 3.82
C PRO A 32 6.42 6.11 4.40
N VAL A 33 5.13 6.27 4.70
CA VAL A 33 4.30 5.19 5.26
C VAL A 33 4.11 4.07 4.25
N ILE A 34 4.07 4.39 2.95
CA ILE A 34 3.86 3.42 1.87
C ILE A 34 5.16 2.67 1.58
N PHE A 35 6.26 3.40 1.40
CA PHE A 35 7.49 2.87 0.82
C PHE A 35 8.60 2.58 1.82
N ARG A 36 8.59 3.14 3.03
CA ARG A 36 9.57 2.73 4.05
C ARG A 36 9.13 1.44 4.73
N ASP A 37 10.11 0.61 5.06
CA ASP A 37 9.85 -0.66 5.70
C ASP A 37 9.40 -0.46 7.16
N VAL A 38 8.14 -0.78 7.44
CA VAL A 38 7.58 -0.76 8.79
C VAL A 38 7.97 -2.04 9.57
N ARG A 39 8.60 -3.02 8.91
CA ARG A 39 9.03 -4.30 9.49
C ARG A 39 10.34 -4.22 10.27
N GLY A 40 10.96 -3.04 10.37
CA GLY A 40 12.12 -2.83 11.23
C GLY A 40 11.88 -3.42 12.63
N ARG A 41 12.81 -4.25 13.09
CA ARG A 41 12.77 -4.89 14.42
C ARG A 41 12.31 -3.84 15.42
N ARG A 42 11.18 -4.09 16.08
CA ARG A 42 10.68 -3.25 17.17
C ARG A 42 11.87 -3.03 18.12
N PRO A 43 12.36 -1.79 18.30
CA PRO A 43 13.44 -1.57 19.25
C PRO A 43 12.99 -2.14 20.59
N PRO A 44 13.88 -2.83 21.34
CA PRO A 44 13.56 -3.37 22.66
C PRO A 44 12.81 -2.31 23.46
N ALA A 45 11.62 -2.63 23.95
CA ALA A 45 10.81 -1.64 24.64
C ALA A 45 11.48 -1.32 25.98
N PRO A 46 11.78 -0.04 26.31
CA PRO A 46 12.00 0.33 27.70
C PRO A 46 10.74 -0.01 28.50
N ALA A 47 10.90 -0.38 29.77
CA ALA A 47 9.88 -0.99 30.64
C ALA A 47 8.57 -0.18 30.84
N ALA A 48 8.44 1.00 30.24
CA ALA A 48 7.26 1.86 30.33
C ALA A 48 6.95 2.57 28.99
N ARG A 49 6.64 1.84 27.92
CA ARG A 49 6.06 2.47 26.72
C ARG A 49 4.62 2.89 27.00
N ARG A 50 4.30 4.15 26.69
CA ARG A 50 2.94 4.70 26.85
C ARG A 50 1.98 4.00 25.88
N PRO A 51 0.77 3.59 26.32
CA PRO A 51 -0.22 2.93 25.46
C PRO A 51 -0.53 3.68 24.13
N ALA A 52 -0.42 5.00 24.13
CA ALA A 52 -0.64 5.85 22.96
C ALA A 52 0.35 5.59 21.81
N GLU A 53 1.64 5.35 22.12
CA GLU A 53 2.68 5.07 21.13
C GLU A 53 2.46 3.71 20.46
N HIS A 54 1.99 2.73 21.25
CA HIS A 54 1.65 1.40 20.74
C HIS A 54 0.49 1.46 19.73
N SER A 55 -0.55 2.25 20.03
CA SER A 55 -1.67 2.47 19.12
C SER A 55 -1.26 3.19 17.83
N ALA A 56 -0.37 4.19 17.93
CA ALA A 56 0.16 4.89 16.76
C ALA A 56 0.96 3.97 15.83
N TYR A 57 1.85 3.13 16.37
CA TYR A 57 2.61 2.16 15.57
C TYR A 57 1.70 1.11 14.91
N SER A 58 0.75 0.54 15.66
CA SER A 58 -0.24 -0.41 15.13
C SER A 58 -1.03 0.19 13.95
N ARG A 59 -1.43 1.46 14.07
CA ARG A 59 -2.13 2.20 13.02
C ARG A 59 -1.27 2.40 11.78
N LEU A 60 -0.01 2.80 11.94
CA LEU A 60 0.92 2.97 10.81
C LEU A 60 1.17 1.65 10.10
N ARG A 61 1.37 0.55 10.85
CA ARG A 61 1.54 -0.79 10.27
C ARG A 61 0.32 -1.23 9.46
N LYS A 62 -0.90 -0.98 9.99
CA LYS A 62 -2.14 -1.29 9.27
C LYS A 62 -2.33 -0.39 8.05
N ALA A 63 -1.99 0.90 8.14
CA ALA A 63 -2.03 1.81 7.01
C ALA A 63 -1.06 1.38 5.91
N HIS A 64 0.18 1.04 6.26
CA HIS A 64 1.17 0.49 5.33
C HIS A 64 0.62 -0.74 4.60
N PHE A 65 0.07 -1.70 5.33
CA PHE A 65 -0.53 -2.90 4.73
C PHE A 65 -1.66 -2.54 3.75
N ASN A 66 -2.60 -1.69 4.17
CA ASN A 66 -3.72 -1.30 3.31
C ASN A 66 -3.26 -0.54 2.06
N TYR A 67 -2.28 0.35 2.18
CA TYR A 67 -1.73 1.05 1.02
C TYR A 67 -1.05 0.07 0.06
N GLN A 68 -0.24 -0.84 0.58
CA GLN A 68 0.44 -1.86 -0.24
C GLN A 68 -0.58 -2.73 -0.98
N GLU A 69 -1.63 -3.19 -0.31
CA GLU A 69 -2.69 -3.98 -0.96
C GLU A 69 -3.40 -3.19 -2.07
N VAL A 70 -3.80 -1.93 -1.80
CA VAL A 70 -4.46 -1.12 -2.84
C VAL A 70 -3.52 -0.83 -4.01
N LEU A 71 -2.24 -0.56 -3.75
CA LEU A 71 -1.22 -0.37 -4.78
C LEU A 71 -1.09 -1.62 -5.67
N CYS A 72 -1.13 -2.81 -5.08
CA CYS A 72 -1.02 -4.07 -5.82
C CYS A 72 -2.25 -4.35 -6.69
N HIS A 73 -3.46 -4.15 -6.14
CA HIS A 73 -4.70 -4.53 -6.84
C HIS A 73 -5.21 -3.43 -7.78
N LEU A 74 -4.96 -2.16 -7.46
CA LEU A 74 -5.52 -1.00 -8.15
C LEU A 74 -4.48 0.14 -8.30
N PRO A 75 -3.35 -0.08 -9.00
CA PRO A 75 -2.27 0.89 -9.10
C PRO A 75 -2.72 2.23 -9.70
N HIS A 76 -3.65 2.20 -10.67
CA HIS A 76 -4.13 3.40 -11.37
C HIS A 76 -4.94 4.36 -10.50
N CYS A 77 -5.65 3.87 -9.49
CA CYS A 77 -6.40 4.72 -8.57
C CYS A 77 -5.66 4.97 -7.25
N PHE A 78 -4.47 4.37 -7.09
CA PHE A 78 -3.70 4.45 -5.88
C PHE A 78 -3.31 5.88 -5.50
N LEU A 79 -2.98 6.74 -6.48
CA LEU A 79 -2.68 8.15 -6.20
C LEU A 79 -3.87 8.84 -5.51
N ALA A 80 -5.07 8.73 -6.07
CA ALA A 80 -6.27 9.29 -5.47
C ALA A 80 -6.56 8.68 -4.08
N PHE A 81 -6.35 7.37 -3.94
CA PHE A 81 -6.49 6.66 -2.68
C PHE A 81 -5.56 7.21 -1.60
N VAL A 82 -4.26 7.34 -1.90
CA VAL A 82 -3.25 7.87 -0.98
C VAL A 82 -3.55 9.30 -0.60
N LEU A 83 -4.09 10.13 -1.49
CA LEU A 83 -4.46 11.50 -1.16
C LEU A 83 -5.75 11.59 -0.32
N ALA A 84 -6.69 10.66 -0.53
CA ALA A 84 -7.99 10.63 0.15
C ALA A 84 -7.95 9.98 1.54
N VAL A 85 -7.26 8.85 1.68
CA VAL A 85 -7.31 8.01 2.87
C VAL A 85 -6.09 8.26 3.74
N SER A 86 -6.33 8.73 4.96
CA SER A 86 -5.28 8.93 5.97
C SER A 86 -5.01 7.64 6.75
N PRO A 87 -3.82 7.48 7.38
CA PRO A 87 -3.51 6.31 8.21
C PRO A 87 -4.53 6.01 9.31
N ARG A 88 -5.19 7.05 9.86
CA ARG A 88 -6.27 6.89 10.86
C ARG A 88 -7.48 6.14 10.34
N VAL A 89 -7.83 6.32 9.07
CA VAL A 89 -8.99 5.69 8.45
C VAL A 89 -8.69 4.26 8.03
N CYS A 90 -7.43 3.93 7.77
CA CYS A 90 -6.99 2.56 7.49
C CYS A 90 -7.34 1.57 8.61
N SER A 91 -7.48 2.02 9.87
CA SER A 91 -7.82 1.15 11.00
C SER A 91 -9.16 0.41 10.83
N GLY A 92 -10.16 1.01 10.17
CA GLY A 92 -11.45 0.38 9.89
C GLY A 92 -11.66 0.06 8.41
N PHE A 93 -10.64 0.26 7.58
CA PHE A 93 -10.76 0.12 6.13
C PHE A 93 -10.70 -1.34 5.70
N ASN A 94 -11.67 -1.77 4.91
CA ASN A 94 -11.70 -3.09 4.30
C ASN A 94 -11.21 -3.00 2.85
N VAL A 95 -9.94 -3.38 2.63
CA VAL A 95 -9.32 -3.33 1.30
C VAL A 95 -10.04 -4.24 0.32
N LEU A 96 -10.39 -5.46 0.72
CA LEU A 96 -11.06 -6.44 -0.15
C LEU A 96 -12.43 -5.94 -0.63
N GLN A 97 -13.19 -5.29 0.25
CA GLN A 97 -14.46 -4.70 -0.14
C GLN A 97 -14.25 -3.54 -1.13
N PHE A 98 -13.26 -2.68 -0.86
CA PHE A 98 -12.93 -1.55 -1.72
C PHE A 98 -12.45 -2.00 -3.11
N THR A 99 -11.59 -3.01 -3.19
CA THR A 99 -11.07 -3.54 -4.46
C THR A 99 -12.14 -4.25 -5.27
N ARG A 100 -13.08 -4.94 -4.60
CA ARG A 100 -14.23 -5.56 -5.28
C ARG A 100 -15.23 -4.53 -5.81
N SER A 101 -15.46 -3.44 -5.07
CA SER A 101 -16.44 -2.42 -5.46
C SER A 101 -15.92 -1.49 -6.55
N HIS A 102 -14.60 -1.26 -6.59
CA HIS A 102 -13.96 -0.46 -7.62
C HIS A 102 -13.53 -1.37 -8.76
N LYS A 103 -14.39 -1.47 -9.78
CA LYS A 103 -13.96 -1.98 -11.08
C LYS A 103 -12.96 -1.01 -11.67
N GLN A 104 -12.01 -1.54 -12.42
CA GLN A 104 -10.96 -0.79 -13.11
C GLN A 104 -11.60 0.22 -14.08
N GLU A 105 -11.98 1.39 -13.59
CA GLU A 105 -12.29 2.55 -14.42
C GLU A 105 -10.98 2.98 -15.06
N TYR A 106 -11.03 3.20 -16.39
CA TYR A 106 -9.86 3.39 -17.24
C TYR A 106 -8.82 4.31 -16.61
N PRO A 107 -7.52 3.97 -16.69
CA PRO A 107 -6.47 4.80 -16.12
C PRO A 107 -6.56 6.19 -16.74
N ALA A 108 -6.82 7.20 -15.89
CA ALA A 108 -6.62 8.57 -16.29
C ALA A 108 -5.15 8.72 -16.69
N ILE A 109 -4.90 9.14 -17.91
CA ILE A 109 -3.54 9.49 -18.34
C ILE A 109 -3.12 10.66 -17.47
N LEU A 110 -2.18 10.42 -16.56
CA LEU A 110 -1.64 11.44 -15.66
C LEU A 110 -0.53 12.20 -16.38
N ASN A 111 -0.60 13.52 -16.38
CA ASN A 111 0.41 14.36 -17.02
C ASN A 111 1.76 14.38 -16.27
N LYS A 112 2.81 14.84 -16.96
CA LYS A 112 4.17 15.04 -16.46
C LYS A 112 4.24 15.95 -15.23
N ASP A 113 3.31 16.88 -15.05
CA ASP A 113 3.27 17.74 -13.87
C ASP A 113 2.96 16.94 -12.60
N ILE A 114 1.99 16.02 -12.66
CA ILE A 114 1.69 15.11 -11.56
C ILE A 114 2.91 14.22 -11.27
N LYS A 115 3.55 13.70 -12.32
CA LYS A 115 4.78 12.92 -12.21
C LYS A 115 5.85 13.68 -11.41
N ARG A 116 6.13 14.93 -11.83
CA ARG A 116 7.12 15.78 -11.20
C ARG A 116 6.79 16.07 -9.73
N THR A 117 5.54 16.37 -9.39
CA THR A 117 5.14 16.59 -8.00
C THR A 117 5.37 15.35 -7.13
N ILE A 118 5.09 14.15 -7.66
CA ILE A 118 5.33 12.89 -6.95
C ILE A 118 6.83 12.65 -6.76
N GLU A 119 7.65 12.86 -7.79
CA GLU A 119 9.10 12.70 -7.72
C GLU A 119 9.73 13.70 -6.74
N ASP A 120 9.31 14.97 -6.78
CA ASP A 120 9.80 16.00 -5.87
C ASP A 120 9.42 15.66 -4.41
N SER A 121 8.22 15.13 -4.19
CA SER A 121 7.78 14.63 -2.88
C SER A 121 8.59 13.42 -2.42
N ALA A 122 8.83 12.46 -3.31
CA ALA A 122 9.62 11.27 -3.02
C ALA A 122 11.07 11.61 -2.64
N LYS A 123 11.69 12.56 -3.35
CA LYS A 123 13.03 13.09 -3.04
C LYS A 123 13.08 13.76 -1.68
N ARG A 124 12.13 14.65 -1.38
CA ARG A 124 12.04 15.29 -0.04
C ARG A 124 11.91 14.29 1.09
N GLN A 125 11.31 13.13 0.80
CA GLN A 125 11.07 12.06 1.76
C GLN A 125 12.08 10.91 1.66
N GLU A 126 13.12 11.01 0.82
CA GLU A 126 14.16 9.98 0.64
C GLU A 126 13.57 8.59 0.31
N VAL A 127 12.57 8.55 -0.58
CA VAL A 127 11.95 7.29 -1.06
C VAL A 127 11.98 7.16 -2.58
N ASP A 128 12.63 8.09 -3.28
CA ASP A 128 12.75 8.12 -4.73
C ASP A 128 13.54 6.94 -5.30
N ASP A 129 14.52 6.44 -4.56
CA ASP A 129 15.29 5.24 -4.96
C ASP A 129 14.64 3.91 -4.53
N HIS A 130 13.47 3.96 -3.88
CA HIS A 130 12.85 2.74 -3.37
C HIS A 130 12.30 1.88 -4.54
N PRO A 131 12.62 0.57 -4.64
CA PRO A 131 12.24 -0.26 -5.80
C PRO A 131 10.74 -0.27 -6.08
N LYS A 132 9.91 -0.34 -5.03
CA LYS A 132 8.44 -0.29 -5.17
C LYS A 132 7.92 1.08 -5.62
N PHE A 133 8.63 2.16 -5.28
CA PHE A 133 8.27 3.50 -5.74
C PHE A 133 8.55 3.61 -7.24
N LEU A 134 9.73 3.20 -7.69
CA LEU A 134 10.08 3.15 -9.11
C LEU A 134 9.10 2.28 -9.90
N GLN A 135 8.77 1.09 -9.41
CA GLN A 135 7.77 0.22 -10.04
C GLN A 135 6.39 0.91 -10.16
N TRP A 136 5.95 1.59 -9.10
CA TRP A 136 4.70 2.34 -9.12
C TRP A 136 4.73 3.49 -10.13
N MET A 137 5.83 4.24 -10.21
CA MET A 137 6.01 5.32 -11.18
C MET A 137 5.96 4.80 -12.62
N ASN A 138 6.58 3.65 -12.88
CA ASN A 138 6.55 3.01 -14.19
C ASN A 138 5.13 2.55 -14.55
N LEU A 139 4.39 1.99 -13.60
CA LEU A 139 2.99 1.59 -13.82
C LEU A 139 2.04 2.77 -14.12
N LEU A 140 2.34 3.96 -13.57
CA LEU A 140 1.50 5.14 -13.74
C LEU A 140 1.84 5.98 -14.97
N PHE A 141 3.13 6.11 -15.30
CA PHE A 141 3.60 7.10 -16.28
C PHE A 141 4.38 6.51 -17.45
N GLU A 142 4.85 5.27 -17.35
CA GLU A 142 5.53 4.61 -18.45
C GLU A 142 4.52 3.75 -19.21
N VAL A 143 4.45 3.96 -20.53
CA VAL A 143 3.70 3.08 -21.41
C VAL A 143 4.43 1.74 -21.42
N PRO A 144 3.75 0.58 -21.18
CA PRO A 144 4.41 -0.70 -21.29
C PRO A 144 5.05 -0.79 -22.68
N CYS A 145 6.36 -1.02 -22.71
CA CYS A 145 7.09 -1.21 -23.95
C CYS A 145 6.37 -2.26 -24.80
N VAL A 146 6.07 -1.91 -26.05
CA VAL A 146 5.39 -2.79 -26.99
C VAL A 146 6.28 -4.01 -27.23
N GLY A 147 5.84 -5.19 -26.76
CA GLY A 147 6.54 -6.45 -26.97
C GLY A 147 6.11 -7.56 -26.00
N ALA A 148 6.41 -8.81 -26.36
CA ALA A 148 6.04 -10.06 -25.66
C ALA A 148 6.42 -10.15 -24.16
N GLN A 149 7.15 -9.15 -23.63
CA GLN A 149 7.52 -9.01 -22.22
C GLN A 149 6.39 -8.43 -21.35
N ALA A 150 5.43 -7.69 -21.91
CA ALA A 150 4.32 -7.10 -21.14
C ALA A 150 3.35 -8.14 -20.55
N ALA A 151 3.22 -9.31 -21.19
CA ALA A 151 2.39 -10.42 -20.69
C ALA A 151 3.09 -11.24 -19.58
N LEU A 152 4.41 -11.40 -19.67
CA LEU A 152 5.23 -12.04 -18.63
C LEU A 152 5.30 -11.20 -17.34
N PHE A 153 5.34 -9.87 -17.47
CA PHE A 153 5.38 -8.95 -16.32
C PHE A 153 4.11 -9.01 -15.46
N ARG A 154 2.91 -9.08 -16.06
CA ARG A 154 1.65 -9.11 -15.30
C ARG A 154 1.45 -10.38 -14.47
N ALA A 155 1.99 -11.51 -14.93
CA ALA A 155 1.85 -12.79 -14.24
C ALA A 155 2.97 -13.04 -13.20
N ALA A 156 4.20 -12.64 -13.50
CA ALA A 156 5.34 -12.87 -12.61
C ALA A 156 5.35 -11.94 -11.37
N ASP A 157 4.97 -10.66 -11.53
CA ASP A 157 4.98 -9.71 -10.41
C ASP A 157 3.86 -9.96 -9.39
N LEU A 158 2.68 -10.41 -9.83
CA LEU A 158 1.60 -10.81 -8.91
C LEU A 158 1.99 -12.06 -8.10
N VAL A 159 2.73 -13.00 -8.70
CA VAL A 159 3.25 -14.18 -8.01
C VAL A 159 4.43 -13.84 -7.10
N ALA A 160 5.30 -12.89 -7.45
CA ALA A 160 6.39 -12.43 -6.58
C ALA A 160 5.88 -11.67 -5.35
N LEU A 161 4.82 -10.87 -5.51
CA LEU A 161 4.12 -10.20 -4.39
C LEU A 161 3.37 -11.20 -3.49
N HIS A 162 2.79 -12.27 -4.05
CA HIS A 162 2.16 -13.35 -3.28
C HIS A 162 3.16 -14.31 -2.63
N GLY A 163 4.27 -14.61 -3.31
CA GLY A 163 5.27 -15.60 -2.90
C GLY A 163 6.12 -15.15 -1.70
N PHE A 164 6.21 -13.83 -1.45
CA PHE A 164 6.88 -13.30 -0.26
C PHE A 164 5.99 -13.24 1.00
N PHE A 165 4.68 -13.51 0.87
CA PHE A 165 3.72 -13.33 1.97
C PHE A 165 3.21 -14.64 2.59
N TRP A 166 3.54 -15.80 2.03
CA TRP A 166 3.22 -17.12 2.58
C TRP A 166 4.49 -17.97 2.76
N GLY A 167 5.41 -17.49 3.60
CA GLY A 167 6.29 -18.40 4.34
C GLY A 167 5.45 -19.11 5.43
N PRO A 168 5.70 -20.40 5.69
CA PRO A 168 4.72 -21.26 6.33
C PRO A 168 4.46 -20.82 7.77
N TYR A 169 3.24 -20.36 8.04
CA TYR A 169 2.61 -20.67 9.32
C TYR A 169 2.33 -22.18 9.31
N LEU A 170 3.37 -22.98 9.57
CA LEU A 170 3.17 -24.27 10.20
C LEU A 170 2.65 -23.96 11.59
N TYR A 171 1.34 -24.01 11.67
CA TYR A 171 0.55 -24.06 12.88
C TYR A 171 1.19 -25.07 13.84
N CYS A 172 1.86 -24.58 14.89
CA CYS A 172 1.87 -25.30 16.16
C CYS A 172 0.44 -25.22 16.69
N GLY A 173 -0.30 -26.30 16.52
CA GLY A 173 -1.63 -26.48 17.07
C GLY A 173 -1.71 -27.87 17.67
N ASP A 174 -1.42 -27.94 18.96
CA ASP A 174 -1.74 -29.08 19.82
C ASP A 174 -3.21 -29.47 19.66
N GLY A 175 -3.44 -30.75 19.37
CA GLY A 175 -4.76 -31.37 19.26
C GLY A 175 -4.78 -32.68 20.03
N PHE A 176 -5.14 -32.60 21.30
CA PHE A 176 -5.48 -33.69 22.20
C PHE A 176 -6.42 -34.73 21.55
N ALA A 177 -6.06 -36.01 21.61
CA ALA A 177 -7.03 -37.11 21.58
C ALA A 177 -6.56 -38.27 22.49
N LYS A 178 -7.46 -38.65 23.37
CA LYS A 178 -7.38 -39.58 24.49
C LYS A 178 -7.20 -41.07 24.10
N THR A 179 -6.67 -41.82 25.08
CA THR A 179 -7.05 -43.18 25.56
C THR A 179 -6.60 -44.46 24.84
N GLY A 180 -5.96 -45.34 25.63
CA GLY A 180 -5.83 -46.80 25.45
C GLY A 180 -4.49 -47.34 25.99
N ARG A 181 -4.29 -47.56 27.31
CA ARG A 181 -4.44 -48.83 28.08
C ARG A 181 -3.65 -50.06 27.56
N GLY A 182 -2.87 -50.66 28.47
CA GLY A 182 -2.36 -52.04 28.46
C GLY A 182 -0.83 -52.09 28.30
N GLU A 183 0.00 -52.12 29.34
CA GLU A 183 0.26 -53.27 30.23
C GLU A 183 0.31 -54.63 29.50
N LYS A 184 1.49 -55.05 29.05
CA LYS A 184 2.33 -56.05 29.73
C LYS A 184 3.68 -56.19 29.01
#